data_AF-A0A974NLY9-F1
#
_entry.id   AF-A0A974NLY9-F1
#
_cell.length_a   1.000
_cell.length_b   1.000
_cell.length_c   1.000
_cell.angle_alpha   90.00
_cell.angle_beta   90.00
_cell.angle_gamma   90.00
#
_symmetry.space_group_name_H-M   'P 1'
#
loop_
_entity.id
_entity.type
_entity.pdbx_description
1 polymer ?
#
loop_
_entity_poly.entity_id
_entity_poly.type
_entity_poly.pdbx_seq_one_letter_code
_entity_poly.pdbx_strand_id
1 'polypeptide(L)'
;MRNLVGCCLFIIFAMLFTGCAGVEKEKPLSNANITIDPYNMSEKERLLISKTGVEQIEFFKLEGELKEDEDLQFSVEMYEKGKLEEELLTTSDEPNTKFEDSFISFGIGNINNENPSLKLIAGTPFGLATTNYSNNMTSFSFNKLVGKKVTLEKNKPVYLVAWVGTTKNKLRSVGSENGELPTGIEEAEVALLYRVLWTNNVKK
;
A
#
# COMPACT_ATOMS: atom_id res chain seq x y z
N MET A 1 -31.60 6.64 -83.86
CA MET A 1 -32.26 5.75 -82.88
C MET A 1 -31.30 5.50 -81.72
N ARG A 2 -31.75 5.87 -80.50
CA ARG A 2 -31.30 5.48 -79.13
C ARG A 2 -29.80 5.41 -78.81
N ASN A 3 -29.31 6.36 -77.99
CA ASN A 3 -28.79 6.15 -76.62
C ASN A 3 -28.02 7.39 -76.10
N LEU A 4 -27.74 7.37 -74.78
CA LEU A 4 -27.04 8.32 -73.88
C LEU A 4 -27.97 9.28 -73.14
N VAL A 5 -28.43 8.97 -71.92
CA VAL A 5 -27.70 8.82 -70.63
C VAL A 5 -27.08 10.14 -70.18
N GLY A 6 -27.59 10.64 -69.04
CA GLY A 6 -26.71 11.29 -68.06
C GLY A 6 -27.17 12.62 -67.51
N CYS A 7 -27.59 12.57 -66.25
CA CYS A 7 -27.14 13.46 -65.17
C CYS A 7 -27.94 14.72 -64.79
N CYS A 8 -28.08 14.81 -63.46
CA CYS A 8 -28.12 16.01 -62.63
C CYS A 8 -29.44 16.74 -62.46
N LEU A 9 -30.10 16.46 -61.33
CA LEU A 9 -30.38 17.53 -60.37
C LEU A 9 -30.29 17.02 -58.93
N PHE A 10 -29.14 17.33 -58.35
CA PHE A 10 -28.84 17.30 -56.92
C PHE A 10 -29.81 18.23 -56.17
N ILE A 11 -30.49 17.72 -55.15
CA ILE A 11 -30.98 18.55 -54.04
C ILE A 11 -30.23 18.07 -52.80
N ILE A 12 -29.13 18.77 -52.49
CA ILE A 12 -28.39 18.61 -51.26
C ILE A 12 -29.19 19.31 -50.17
N PHE A 13 -29.85 18.54 -49.32
CA PHE A 13 -30.45 19.02 -48.09
C PHE A 13 -29.34 19.16 -47.04
N ALA A 14 -28.79 20.37 -46.92
CA ALA A 14 -27.84 20.70 -45.86
C ALA A 14 -28.60 20.78 -44.52
N MET A 15 -28.67 19.66 -43.79
CA MET A 15 -28.98 19.67 -42.37
C MET A 15 -27.81 20.31 -41.62
N LEU A 16 -27.96 21.58 -41.26
CA LEU A 16 -27.17 22.22 -40.22
C LEU A 16 -27.62 21.65 -38.87
N PHE A 17 -27.08 20.48 -38.49
CA PHE A 17 -27.01 20.11 -37.09
C PHE A 17 -25.96 21.01 -36.43
N THR A 18 -26.40 22.12 -35.86
CA THR A 18 -25.65 22.86 -34.85
C THR A 18 -25.55 21.96 -33.62
N GLY A 19 -24.58 21.04 -33.64
CA GLY A 19 -24.10 20.38 -32.45
C GLY A 19 -23.49 21.45 -31.56
N CYS A 20 -24.21 21.87 -30.52
CA CYS A 20 -23.58 22.37 -29.32
C CYS A 20 -22.72 21.23 -28.79
N ALA A 21 -21.45 21.18 -29.21
CA ALA A 21 -20.41 20.59 -28.41
C ALA A 21 -20.35 21.42 -27.13
N GLY A 22 -21.26 21.10 -26.19
CA GLY A 22 -20.98 21.30 -24.79
C GLY A 22 -19.72 20.50 -24.55
N VAL A 23 -18.60 21.21 -24.57
CA VAL A 23 -17.36 20.75 -23.97
C VAL A 23 -17.78 20.37 -22.57
N GLU A 24 -17.98 19.07 -22.35
CA GLU A 24 -17.88 18.49 -21.02
C GLU A 24 -16.54 18.99 -20.53
N LYS A 25 -16.59 20.04 -19.71
CA LYS A 25 -15.48 20.37 -18.85
C LYS A 25 -15.22 19.07 -18.14
N GLU A 26 -14.12 18.43 -18.48
CA GLU A 26 -13.53 17.35 -17.71
C GLU A 26 -13.77 17.73 -16.25
N LYS A 27 -14.59 16.92 -15.55
CA LYS A 27 -14.71 17.06 -14.11
C LYS A 27 -13.28 17.18 -13.60
N PRO A 28 -12.95 18.19 -12.78
CA PRO A 28 -11.60 18.29 -12.24
C PRO A 28 -11.28 16.91 -11.69
N LEU A 29 -10.16 16.36 -12.15
CA LEU A 29 -9.63 15.09 -11.68
C LEU A 29 -9.85 15.09 -10.16
N SER A 30 -10.66 14.16 -9.65
CA SER A 30 -10.79 14.01 -8.21
C SER A 30 -9.37 13.93 -7.67
N ASN A 31 -8.98 14.90 -6.84
CA ASN A 31 -7.71 14.89 -6.14
C ASN A 31 -7.84 13.78 -5.08
N ALA A 32 -7.75 12.54 -5.53
CA ALA A 32 -7.70 11.34 -4.71
C ALA A 32 -6.45 11.45 -3.83
N ASN A 33 -6.61 12.05 -2.66
CA ASN A 33 -5.54 12.17 -1.68
C ASN A 33 -5.69 11.00 -0.71
N ILE A 34 -5.05 9.88 -1.04
CA ILE A 34 -4.93 8.76 -0.10
C ILE A 34 -3.88 9.16 0.94
N THR A 35 -4.25 9.06 2.21
CA THR A 35 -3.39 9.47 3.32
C THR A 35 -3.30 8.38 4.38
N ILE A 36 -2.14 8.33 5.03
CA ILE A 36 -1.85 7.41 6.13
C ILE A 36 -1.40 8.22 7.33
N ASP A 37 -2.08 8.06 8.46
CA ASP A 37 -1.76 8.76 9.71
C ASP A 37 -1.45 7.76 10.83
N PRO A 38 -0.32 7.87 11.55
CA PRO A 38 -0.04 7.01 12.68
C PRO A 38 -1.12 7.10 13.75
N TYR A 39 -1.61 5.94 14.22
CA TYR A 39 -2.63 5.88 15.26
C TYR A 39 -2.00 5.64 16.64
N ASN A 40 -2.12 6.63 17.51
CA ASN A 40 -1.68 6.50 18.90
C ASN A 40 -2.79 5.84 19.73
N MET A 41 -2.63 4.55 19.99
CA MET A 41 -3.52 3.79 20.86
C MET A 41 -3.55 4.34 22.30
N SER A 42 -4.75 4.36 22.87
CA SER A 42 -4.98 4.55 24.29
C SER A 42 -4.43 3.39 25.13
N GLU A 43 -4.25 3.63 26.43
CA GLU A 43 -3.84 2.58 27.39
C GLU A 43 -4.80 1.39 27.41
N LYS A 44 -6.10 1.65 27.23
CA LYS A 44 -7.11 0.58 27.18
C LYS A 44 -6.94 -0.30 25.95
N GLU A 45 -6.71 0.29 24.77
CA GLU A 45 -6.48 -0.46 23.53
C GLU A 45 -5.19 -1.28 23.62
N ARG A 46 -4.10 -0.68 24.10
CA ARG A 46 -2.82 -1.37 24.34
C ARG A 46 -3.00 -2.56 25.29
N LEU A 47 -3.74 -2.38 26.37
CA LEU A 47 -4.03 -3.46 27.32
C LEU A 47 -4.80 -4.60 26.68
N LEU A 48 -5.83 -4.31 25.88
CA LEU A 48 -6.60 -5.36 25.18
C LEU A 48 -5.72 -6.13 24.19
N ILE A 49 -4.89 -5.42 23.41
CA ILE A 49 -3.97 -6.04 22.46
C ILE A 49 -2.94 -6.91 23.17
N SER A 50 -2.44 -6.51 24.35
CA SER A 50 -1.50 -7.34 25.13
C SER A 50 -2.06 -8.72 25.53
N LYS A 51 -3.38 -8.94 25.41
CA LYS A 51 -4.04 -10.22 25.69
C LYS A 51 -4.28 -11.10 24.46
N THR A 52 -3.89 -10.65 23.27
CA THR A 52 -4.10 -11.40 22.01
C THR A 52 -2.90 -12.26 21.61
N GLY A 53 -1.76 -12.13 22.30
CA GLY A 53 -0.50 -12.79 21.93
C GLY A 53 0.30 -12.07 20.85
N VAL A 54 -0.15 -10.88 20.43
CA VAL A 54 0.65 -9.95 19.63
C VAL A 54 1.66 -9.27 20.57
N GLU A 55 2.93 -9.26 20.18
CA GLU A 55 4.00 -8.71 21.01
C GLU A 55 4.26 -7.25 20.70
N GLN A 56 4.36 -6.92 19.42
CA GLN A 56 4.52 -5.54 18.95
C GLN A 56 3.64 -5.33 17.74
N ILE A 57 2.99 -4.17 17.67
CA ILE A 57 2.09 -3.81 16.56
C ILE A 57 1.96 -2.30 16.49
N GLU A 58 2.02 -1.77 15.28
CA GLU A 58 1.71 -0.39 14.98
C GLU A 58 0.43 -0.31 14.15
N PHE A 59 -0.39 0.71 14.44
CA PHE A 59 -1.64 0.98 13.75
C PHE A 59 -1.57 2.31 13.01
N PHE A 60 -2.26 2.38 11.88
CA PHE A 60 -2.36 3.58 11.06
C PHE A 60 -3.80 3.73 10.58
N LYS A 61 -4.25 4.98 10.50
CA LYS A 61 -5.50 5.34 9.82
C LYS A 61 -5.23 5.55 8.35
N LEU A 62 -6.05 4.94 7.51
CA LEU A 62 -6.07 5.09 6.06
C LEU A 62 -7.33 5.88 5.68
N GLU A 63 -7.14 7.00 4.98
CA GLU A 63 -8.22 7.84 4.49
C GLU A 63 -8.03 8.13 3.01
N GLY A 64 -9.10 8.10 2.21
CA GLY A 64 -9.07 8.51 0.82
C GLY A 64 -10.01 7.72 -0.07
N GLU A 65 -9.98 8.02 -1.37
CA GLU A 65 -10.78 7.34 -2.38
C GLU A 65 -9.88 7.02 -3.59
N LEU A 66 -9.91 5.77 -4.04
CA LEU A 66 -9.31 5.29 -5.28
C LEU A 66 -10.30 5.45 -6.44
N LYS A 67 -9.79 5.62 -7.65
CA LYS A 67 -10.60 5.42 -8.87
C LYS A 67 -10.82 3.94 -9.13
N GLU A 68 -11.81 3.61 -9.96
CA GLU A 68 -12.16 2.22 -10.31
C GLU A 68 -11.02 1.43 -10.98
N ASP A 69 -10.07 2.13 -11.62
CA ASP A 69 -8.90 1.55 -12.29
C ASP A 69 -7.63 1.62 -11.44
N GLU A 70 -7.75 2.00 -10.17
CA GLU A 70 -6.64 2.12 -9.22
C GLU A 70 -6.72 1.02 -8.16
N ASP A 71 -5.57 0.75 -7.53
CA ASP A 71 -5.44 -0.27 -6.50
C ASP A 71 -4.50 0.20 -5.40
N LEU A 72 -4.67 -0.37 -4.21
CA LEU A 72 -3.80 -0.14 -3.05
C LEU A 72 -3.22 -1.47 -2.61
N GLN A 73 -1.94 -1.65 -2.89
CA GLN A 73 -1.24 -2.89 -2.58
C GLN A 73 -0.59 -2.81 -1.20
N PHE A 74 -0.74 -3.89 -0.45
CA PHE A 74 -0.08 -4.09 0.83
C PHE A 74 0.88 -5.27 0.70
N SER A 75 2.08 -5.16 1.23
CA SER A 75 2.99 -6.31 1.32
C SER A 75 3.99 -6.11 2.46
N VAL A 76 4.70 -7.19 2.77
CA VAL A 76 5.89 -7.16 3.61
C VAL A 76 7.08 -7.50 2.73
N GLU A 77 7.89 -6.51 2.40
CA GLU A 77 9.12 -6.72 1.63
C GLU A 77 10.24 -7.25 2.52
N MET A 78 10.87 -8.36 2.13
CA MET A 78 12.06 -8.89 2.78
C MET A 78 13.32 -8.40 2.06
N TYR A 79 14.21 -7.79 2.82
CA TYR A 79 15.52 -7.38 2.40
C TYR A 79 16.59 -8.20 3.08
N GLU A 80 17.55 -8.73 2.31
CA GLU A 80 18.80 -9.26 2.84
C GLU A 80 19.94 -8.30 2.54
N LYS A 81 20.62 -7.81 3.59
CA LYS A 81 21.74 -6.87 3.47
C LYS A 81 21.41 -5.68 2.54
N GLY A 82 20.19 -5.16 2.67
CA GLY A 82 19.69 -4.01 1.91
C GLY A 82 19.24 -4.30 0.47
N LYS A 83 19.18 -5.56 0.04
CA LYS A 83 18.64 -5.96 -1.27
C LYS A 83 17.29 -6.62 -1.12
N LEU A 84 16.31 -6.21 -1.92
CA LEU A 84 14.99 -6.85 -1.96
C LEU A 84 15.13 -8.28 -2.50
N GLU A 85 14.65 -9.25 -1.74
CA GLU A 85 14.72 -10.67 -2.09
C GLU A 85 13.32 -11.25 -2.37
N GLU A 86 12.32 -10.94 -1.53
CA GLU A 86 10.95 -11.44 -1.70
C GLU A 86 9.89 -10.48 -1.15
N GLU A 87 8.65 -10.67 -1.60
CA GLU A 87 7.46 -10.05 -1.03
C GLU A 87 6.61 -11.11 -0.33
N LEU A 88 6.27 -10.86 0.92
CA LEU A 88 5.42 -11.67 1.77
C LEU A 88 4.08 -10.96 1.99
N LEU A 89 3.03 -11.73 2.32
CA LEU A 89 1.71 -11.17 2.69
C LEU A 89 1.16 -10.15 1.67
N THR A 90 1.44 -10.34 0.39
CA THR A 90 0.99 -9.43 -0.66
C THR A 90 -0.52 -9.51 -0.84
N THR A 91 -1.20 -8.37 -0.79
CA THR A 91 -2.60 -8.21 -1.18
C THR A 91 -2.73 -7.13 -2.24
N SER A 92 -3.59 -7.37 -3.23
CA SER A 92 -3.86 -6.52 -4.40
C SER A 92 -5.29 -6.76 -4.90
N ASP A 93 -5.70 -5.98 -5.88
CA ASP A 93 -7.01 -6.07 -6.55
C ASP A 93 -8.17 -5.87 -5.57
N GLU A 94 -7.98 -4.90 -4.67
CA GLU A 94 -8.88 -4.71 -3.54
C GLU A 94 -10.23 -4.09 -3.98
N PRO A 95 -11.38 -4.66 -3.60
CA PRO A 95 -12.69 -4.26 -4.13
C PRO A 95 -13.19 -2.93 -3.56
N ASN A 96 -12.62 -2.46 -2.45
CA ASN A 96 -13.03 -1.22 -1.83
C ASN A 96 -12.20 -0.05 -2.36
N THR A 97 -12.89 0.93 -2.92
CA THR A 97 -12.29 2.16 -3.41
C THR A 97 -12.39 3.30 -2.41
N LYS A 98 -13.06 3.13 -1.27
CA LYS A 98 -13.26 4.19 -0.26
C LYS A 98 -12.78 3.79 1.11
N PHE A 99 -11.88 4.59 1.67
CA PHE A 99 -11.31 4.40 2.99
C PHE A 99 -11.75 5.57 3.87
N GLU A 100 -12.79 5.34 4.68
CA GLU A 100 -13.26 6.27 5.71
C GLU A 100 -13.02 5.59 7.06
N ASP A 101 -12.22 6.22 7.94
CA ASP A 101 -11.83 5.66 9.25
C ASP A 101 -11.31 4.21 9.19
N SER A 102 -10.67 3.84 8.07
CA SER A 102 -10.11 2.50 7.89
C SER A 102 -8.79 2.36 8.64
N PHE A 103 -8.54 1.19 9.20
CA PHE A 103 -7.29 0.91 9.91
C PHE A 103 -6.46 -0.11 9.14
N ILE A 104 -5.15 0.14 9.12
CA ILE A 104 -4.14 -0.84 8.71
C ILE A 104 -3.15 -1.01 9.84
N SER A 105 -2.52 -2.17 9.91
CA SER A 105 -1.57 -2.48 10.99
C SER A 105 -0.53 -3.48 10.55
N PHE A 106 0.63 -3.39 11.18
CA PHE A 106 1.64 -4.43 11.07
C PHE A 106 2.17 -4.75 12.44
N GLY A 107 2.25 -6.05 12.73
CA GLY A 107 2.71 -6.56 14.01
C GLY A 107 3.45 -7.87 13.89
N ILE A 108 4.08 -8.21 14.99
CA ILE A 108 4.83 -9.44 15.19
C ILE A 108 4.36 -10.13 16.46
N GLY A 109 4.51 -11.45 16.51
CA GLY A 109 4.33 -12.22 17.72
C GLY A 109 5.01 -13.57 17.66
N ASN A 110 4.82 -14.34 18.73
CA ASN A 110 5.37 -15.68 18.89
C ASN A 110 6.90 -15.71 18.75
N ILE A 111 7.60 -14.79 19.40
CA ILE A 111 9.06 -14.80 19.53
C ILE A 111 9.42 -15.88 20.57
N ASN A 112 9.24 -17.14 20.18
CA ASN A 112 9.55 -18.29 21.02
C ASN A 112 10.99 -18.76 20.78
N ASN A 113 11.72 -19.03 21.87
CA ASN A 113 13.12 -19.46 21.82
C ASN A 113 13.33 -20.87 21.27
N GLU A 114 12.31 -21.72 21.28
CA GLU A 114 12.42 -23.13 20.88
C GLU A 114 12.27 -23.34 19.37
N ASN A 115 11.61 -22.41 18.68
CA ASN A 115 11.44 -22.45 17.24
C ASN A 115 11.42 -21.00 16.74
N PRO A 116 12.52 -20.49 16.17
CA PRO A 116 12.72 -19.06 15.91
C PRO A 116 11.94 -18.61 14.66
N SER A 117 10.62 -18.79 14.72
CA SER A 117 9.68 -18.35 13.71
C SER A 117 8.96 -17.12 14.22
N LEU A 118 9.15 -16.02 13.52
CA LEU A 118 8.48 -14.77 13.77
C LEU A 118 7.11 -14.81 13.10
N LYS A 119 6.02 -14.74 13.87
CA LYS A 119 4.70 -14.61 13.27
C LYS A 119 4.52 -13.17 12.80
N LEU A 120 4.39 -12.98 11.49
CA LEU A 120 4.06 -11.71 10.86
C LEU A 120 2.54 -11.55 10.79
N ILE A 121 2.06 -10.36 11.10
CA ILE A 121 0.63 -10.04 11.18
C ILE A 121 0.40 -8.73 10.45
N ALA A 122 -0.30 -8.77 9.32
CA ALA A 122 -0.67 -7.60 8.53
C ALA A 122 -2.19 -7.43 8.56
N GLY A 123 -2.66 -6.33 9.15
CA GLY A 123 -4.05 -5.91 9.08
C GLY A 123 -4.24 -4.95 7.91
N THR A 124 -5.11 -5.29 6.98
CA THR A 124 -5.55 -4.42 5.88
C THR A 124 -6.99 -3.97 6.15
N PRO A 125 -7.56 -3.03 5.37
CA PRO A 125 -8.97 -2.65 5.53
C PRO A 125 -9.96 -3.84 5.38
N PHE A 126 -9.49 -4.97 4.84
CA PHE A 126 -10.31 -6.11 4.45
C PHE A 126 -10.19 -7.29 5.40
N GLY A 127 -9.19 -7.29 6.27
CA GLY A 127 -8.98 -8.37 7.21
C GLY A 127 -7.55 -8.50 7.69
N LEU A 128 -7.22 -9.71 8.13
CA LEU A 128 -5.96 -10.04 8.76
C LEU A 128 -5.25 -11.13 7.96
N ALA A 129 -4.04 -10.84 7.51
CA ALA A 129 -3.14 -11.82 6.91
C ALA A 129 -2.02 -12.17 7.90
N THR A 130 -1.67 -13.44 8.00
CA THR A 130 -0.56 -13.88 8.87
C THR A 130 0.29 -14.93 8.18
N THR A 131 1.61 -14.87 8.41
CA THR A 131 2.55 -15.91 8.01
C THR A 131 3.60 -16.11 9.08
N ASN A 132 4.30 -17.24 9.07
CA ASN A 132 5.46 -17.47 9.93
C ASN A 132 6.72 -17.28 9.11
N TYR A 133 7.59 -16.38 9.55
CA TYR A 133 8.91 -16.14 8.99
C TYR A 133 9.98 -16.81 9.83
N SER A 134 10.55 -17.90 9.32
CA SER A 134 11.65 -18.60 9.97
C SER A 134 12.91 -17.75 9.87
N ASN A 135 13.53 -17.44 11.00
CA ASN A 135 14.80 -16.72 11.05
C ASN A 135 15.67 -17.27 12.17
N ASN A 136 16.93 -16.88 12.22
CA ASN A 136 17.86 -17.27 13.29
C ASN A 136 18.43 -16.04 14.00
N MET A 137 17.73 -14.91 13.94
CA MET A 137 18.22 -13.64 14.47
C MET A 137 18.22 -13.70 16.00
N THR A 138 19.33 -13.26 16.59
CA THR A 138 19.52 -13.25 18.05
C THR A 138 19.22 -11.88 18.65
N SER A 139 19.18 -10.84 17.80
CA SER A 139 18.81 -9.48 18.16
C SER A 139 17.93 -8.88 17.07
N PHE A 140 16.92 -8.10 17.47
CA PHE A 140 16.04 -7.42 16.53
C PHE A 140 15.60 -6.05 17.05
N SER A 141 15.11 -5.20 16.14
CA SER A 141 14.44 -3.94 16.42
C SER A 141 13.17 -3.85 15.59
N PHE A 142 12.10 -3.31 16.17
CA PHE A 142 10.84 -3.06 15.49
C PHE A 142 10.59 -1.55 15.53
N ASN A 143 10.46 -0.94 14.37
CA ASN A 143 10.58 0.51 14.21
C ASN A 143 9.39 1.03 13.41
N LYS A 144 8.67 2.00 13.97
CA LYS A 144 7.71 2.80 13.21
C LYS A 144 8.47 3.77 12.29
N LEU A 145 8.18 3.73 11.00
CA LEU A 145 8.86 4.52 9.97
C LEU A 145 8.11 5.81 9.60
N VAL A 146 6.82 5.89 9.93
CA VAL A 146 5.99 7.07 9.70
C VAL A 146 5.58 7.68 11.05
N GLY A 147 6.04 8.90 11.31
CA GLY A 147 5.77 9.63 12.56
C GLY A 147 4.66 10.69 12.46
N LYS A 148 4.25 11.04 11.25
CA LYS A 148 3.24 12.07 10.95
C LYS A 148 2.38 11.62 9.78
N LYS A 149 1.22 12.25 9.57
CA LYS A 149 0.39 12.03 8.38
C LYS A 149 1.19 12.19 7.09
N VAL A 150 1.08 11.19 6.20
CA VAL A 150 1.67 11.19 4.86
C VAL A 150 0.58 11.05 3.81
N THR A 151 0.82 11.65 2.64
CA THR A 151 -0.02 11.47 1.45
C THR A 151 0.69 10.52 0.50
N LEU A 152 -0.01 9.51 0.02
CA LEU A 152 0.56 8.58 -0.95
C LEU A 152 0.73 9.28 -2.30
N GLU A 153 1.89 9.05 -2.90
CA GLU A 153 2.13 9.37 -4.31
C GLU A 153 1.97 8.08 -5.13
N LYS A 154 1.26 8.18 -6.25
CA LYS A 154 1.03 7.02 -7.12
C LYS A 154 2.36 6.44 -7.62
N ASN A 155 2.49 5.11 -7.56
CA ASN A 155 3.67 4.31 -7.89
C ASN A 155 4.91 4.57 -7.01
N LYS A 156 4.75 5.25 -5.87
CA LYS A 156 5.82 5.44 -4.88
C LYS A 156 5.46 4.66 -3.61
N PRO A 157 6.30 3.70 -3.18
CA PRO A 157 6.03 2.95 -1.97
C PRO A 157 6.16 3.84 -0.74
N VAL A 158 5.33 3.56 0.26
CA VAL A 158 5.46 4.10 1.61
C VAL A 158 5.63 2.93 2.58
N TYR A 159 6.73 2.94 3.32
CA TYR A 159 7.07 1.95 4.33
C TYR A 159 6.62 2.45 5.70
N LEU A 160 5.76 1.69 6.35
CA LEU A 160 5.13 2.12 7.61
C LEU A 160 5.88 1.62 8.84
N VAL A 161 6.42 0.41 8.76
CA VAL A 161 7.07 -0.29 9.87
C VAL A 161 8.22 -1.13 9.31
N ALA A 162 9.32 -1.21 10.07
CA ALA A 162 10.42 -2.12 9.80
C ALA A 162 10.72 -2.99 11.01
N TRP A 163 10.75 -4.30 10.81
CA TRP A 163 11.47 -5.22 11.67
C TRP A 163 12.87 -5.45 11.08
N VAL A 164 13.93 -5.25 11.86
CA VAL A 164 15.31 -5.53 11.43
C VAL A 164 15.92 -6.54 12.39
N GLY A 165 16.66 -7.51 11.84
CA GLY A 165 17.24 -8.61 12.59
C GLY A 165 18.71 -8.82 12.27
N THR A 166 19.47 -9.24 13.29
CA THR A 166 20.85 -9.70 13.12
C THR A 166 21.20 -10.79 14.14
N THR A 167 22.17 -11.61 13.77
CA THR A 167 22.90 -12.56 14.61
C THR A 167 24.08 -11.91 15.36
N LYS A 168 24.42 -10.65 15.02
CA LYS A 168 25.51 -9.89 15.64
C LYS A 168 25.09 -9.28 16.98
N ASN A 169 26.08 -8.97 17.81
CA ASN A 169 25.87 -8.37 19.14
C ASN A 169 25.46 -6.88 19.12
N LYS A 170 25.31 -6.28 17.93
CA LYS A 170 24.97 -4.86 17.77
C LYS A 170 24.01 -4.73 16.60
N LEU A 171 22.92 -4.01 16.84
CA LEU A 171 21.93 -3.63 15.86
C LEU A 171 21.57 -2.17 16.09
N ARG A 172 21.52 -1.39 15.02
CA ARG A 172 20.98 -0.03 15.08
C ARG A 172 19.50 -0.08 14.72
N SER A 173 18.69 0.70 15.42
CA SER A 173 17.33 0.99 14.99
C SER A 173 17.40 1.73 13.65
N VAL A 174 16.46 1.40 12.76
CA VAL A 174 16.32 2.07 11.46
C VAL A 174 15.21 3.10 11.53
N GLY A 175 15.38 4.17 10.76
CA GLY A 175 14.41 5.25 10.66
C GLY A 175 14.24 5.67 9.20
N SER A 176 13.15 6.37 8.94
CA SER A 176 12.79 6.85 7.61
C SER A 176 12.30 8.29 7.68
N GLU A 177 12.56 9.05 6.62
CA GLU A 177 11.90 10.32 6.38
C GLU A 177 10.52 10.06 5.81
N ASN A 178 9.50 10.01 6.68
CA ASN A 178 8.10 9.91 6.30
C ASN A 178 7.75 8.68 5.41
N GLY A 179 8.37 7.54 5.67
CA GLY A 179 8.05 6.28 5.01
C GLY A 179 8.76 6.04 3.68
N GLU A 180 9.80 6.81 3.37
CA GLU A 180 10.82 6.40 2.39
C GLU A 180 11.55 5.11 2.83
N LEU A 181 12.28 4.48 1.92
CA LEU A 181 13.09 3.31 2.26
C LEU A 181 14.10 3.71 3.36
N PRO A 182 14.06 3.08 4.55
CA PRO A 182 14.90 3.48 5.66
C PRO A 182 16.39 3.28 5.33
N THR A 183 17.20 4.29 5.65
CA THR A 183 18.67 4.18 5.56
C THR A 183 19.19 3.26 6.65
N GLY A 184 20.27 2.51 6.37
CA GLY A 184 20.90 1.61 7.33
C GLY A 184 20.32 0.20 7.38
N ILE A 185 19.33 -0.15 6.53
CA ILE A 185 18.86 -1.54 6.40
C ILE A 185 19.95 -2.49 5.89
N GLU A 186 20.94 -1.97 5.19
CA GLU A 186 22.13 -2.69 4.74
C GLU A 186 23.05 -3.13 5.88
N GLU A 187 22.94 -2.50 7.07
CA GLU A 187 23.67 -2.90 8.27
C GLU A 187 23.03 -4.14 8.93
N ALA A 188 21.72 -4.34 8.72
CA ALA A 188 20.98 -5.51 9.19
C ALA A 188 21.21 -6.71 8.27
N GLU A 189 21.10 -7.92 8.81
CA GLU A 189 21.18 -9.13 7.99
C GLU A 189 19.86 -9.39 7.26
N VAL A 190 18.75 -9.15 7.97
CA VAL A 190 17.40 -9.19 7.42
C VAL A 190 16.64 -7.93 7.84
N ALA A 191 15.85 -7.38 6.92
CA ALA A 191 14.83 -6.38 7.22
C ALA A 191 13.49 -6.80 6.59
N LEU A 192 12.41 -6.68 7.34
CA LEU A 192 11.04 -6.89 6.89
C LEU A 192 10.30 -5.56 6.97
N LEU A 193 9.88 -5.01 5.84
CA LEU A 193 9.28 -3.69 5.73
C LEU A 193 7.82 -3.81 5.30
N TYR A 194 6.90 -3.29 6.10
CA TYR A 194 5.49 -3.21 5.72
C TYR A 194 5.27 -2.05 4.75
N ARG A 195 4.94 -2.39 3.50
CA ARG A 195 4.78 -1.48 2.37
C ARG A 195 3.32 -1.25 2.05
N VAL A 196 3.01 0.00 1.73
CA VAL A 196 1.77 0.39 1.04
C VAL A 196 2.13 1.05 -0.29
N LEU A 197 1.48 0.64 -1.38
CA LEU A 197 1.73 1.16 -2.72
C LEU A 197 0.40 1.46 -3.42
N TRP A 198 0.18 2.74 -3.74
CA TRP A 198 -0.92 3.15 -4.63
C TRP A 198 -0.50 2.95 -6.08
N THR A 199 -1.26 2.17 -6.85
CA THR A 199 -0.93 1.82 -8.23
C THR A 199 -2.19 1.81 -9.12
N ASN A 200 -2.02 1.50 -10.40
CA ASN A 200 -3.12 1.09 -11.26
C ASN A 200 -3.48 -0.37 -10.98
N ASN A 201 -4.76 -0.70 -11.10
CA ASN A 201 -5.23 -2.07 -11.03
C ASN A 201 -4.63 -2.87 -12.20
N VAL A 202 -3.89 -3.94 -11.88
CA VAL A 202 -3.32 -4.84 -12.88
C VAL A 202 -4.36 -5.91 -13.14
N LYS A 203 -5.28 -5.65 -14.07
CA LYS A 203 -6.26 -6.66 -14.52
C LYS A 203 -5.49 -7.92 -14.96
N LYS A 204 -5.57 -8.98 -14.16
CA LYS A 204 -5.08 -10.32 -14.50
C LYS A 204 -6.03 -11.00 -15.49
#